data_AF-A0A6I2M4A3-F1
#
_entry.id   AF-A0A6I2M4A3-F1
#
_cell.length_a   1.000
_cell.length_b   1.000
_cell.length_c   1.000
_cell.angle_alpha   90.00
_cell.angle_beta   90.00
_cell.angle_gamma   90.00
#
_symmetry.space_group_name_H-M   'P 1'
#
loop_
_entity.id
_entity.type
_entity.pdbx_description
1 polymer ?
#
loop_
_entity_poly.entity_id
_entity_poly.type
_entity_poly.pdbx_seq_one_letter_code
_entity_poly.pdbx_strand_id
1 'polypeptide(L)' 'MVHTQLPNITEMKAEDAILWYLKEINEVYSTKHRVAGTYSEEYKEALLDWKHQLNEKCNVIRQQF' A
#
# COMPACT_ATOMS: atom_id res chain seq x y z
N MET A 1 -0.02 13.74 -13.60
CA MET A 1 -0.08 12.48 -12.81
C MET A 1 0.24 12.84 -11.37
N VAL A 2 -0.49 12.30 -10.39
CA VAL A 2 -0.20 12.54 -8.97
C VAL A 2 1.08 11.80 -8.62
N HIS A 3 2.08 12.49 -8.08
CA HIS A 3 3.26 11.84 -7.50
C HIS A 3 2.86 11.27 -6.14
N THR A 4 2.51 10.01 -6.12
CA THR A 4 2.23 9.26 -4.90
C THR A 4 3.49 8.55 -4.44
N GLN A 5 4.16 9.12 -3.44
CA GLN A 5 5.28 8.46 -2.78
C GLN A 5 4.77 7.40 -1.81
N LEU A 6 5.31 6.19 -1.92
CA LEU A 6 5.03 5.12 -0.97
C LEU A 6 5.81 5.38 0.34
N PRO A 7 5.19 5.21 1.51
CA PRO A 7 5.89 5.35 2.78
C PRO A 7 6.88 4.20 2.99
N ASN A 8 7.93 4.46 3.77
CA ASN A 8 8.90 3.42 4.15
C ASN A 8 8.27 2.43 5.13
N ILE A 9 7.98 1.22 4.66
CA ILE A 9 7.32 0.20 5.45
C ILE A 9 8.15 -0.26 6.67
N THR A 10 9.47 -0.17 6.59
CA THR A 10 10.37 -0.57 7.67
C THR A 10 10.18 0.33 8.89
N GLU A 11 9.94 1.62 8.66
CA GLU A 11 9.78 2.65 9.69
C GLU A 11 8.37 2.67 10.32
N MET A 12 7.37 2.07 9.66
CA MET A 12 5.99 2.02 10.15
C MET A 12 5.78 0.86 11.14
N LYS A 13 4.85 1.03 12.10
CA LYS A 13 4.29 -0.11 12.83
C LYS A 13 3.41 -0.93 11.90
N ALA A 14 3.32 -2.24 12.13
CA ALA A 14 2.53 -3.13 11.26
C ALA A 14 1.05 -2.72 11.18
N GLU A 15 0.44 -2.32 12.30
CA GLU A 15 -0.95 -1.85 12.34
C GLU A 15 -1.15 -0.56 11.52
N ASP A 16 -0.28 0.43 11.69
CA ASP A 16 -0.32 1.69 10.93
C ASP A 16 -0.12 1.43 9.42
N ALA A 17 0.76 0.50 9.07
CA ALA A 17 1.02 0.10 7.70
C ALA A 17 -0.20 -0.57 7.05
N ILE A 18 -0.91 -1.45 7.78
CA ILE A 18 -2.16 -2.06 7.32
C ILE A 18 -3.22 -0.98 7.07
N LEU A 19 -3.43 -0.08 8.03
CA LEU A 19 -4.43 0.99 7.92
C LEU A 19 -4.13 1.92 6.74
N TRP A 20 -2.87 2.30 6.56
CA TRP A 20 -2.44 3.12 5.44
C TRP A 20 -2.75 2.43 4.10
N TYR A 21 -2.34 1.17 3.95
CA TYR A 21 -2.56 0.42 2.71
C TYR A 21 -4.03 0.25 2.36
N LEU A 22 -4.88 -0.04 3.36
CA LEU A 22 -6.33 -0.16 3.15
C LEU A 22 -6.94 1.17 2.69
N LYS A 23 -6.50 2.29 3.26
CA LYS A 23 -6.95 3.62 2.82
C LYS A 23 -6.51 3.92 1.39
N GLU A 24 -5.25 3.65 1.10
CA GLU A 24 -4.65 3.95 -0.21
C GLU A 24 -5.29 3.12 -1.33
N ILE A 25 -5.51 1.81 -1.12
CA ILE A 25 -6.23 0.97 -2.08
C ILE A 25 -7.65 1.45 -2.32
N ASN A 26 -8.38 1.84 -1.26
CA ASN A 26 -9.74 2.34 -1.42
C ASN A 26 -9.77 3.63 -2.27
N GLU A 27 -8.79 4.50 -2.11
CA GLU A 27 -8.67 5.72 -2.92
C GLU A 27 -8.33 5.39 -4.38
N VAL A 28 -7.28 4.61 -4.60
CA VAL A 28 -6.77 4.24 -5.93
C VAL A 28 -7.81 3.50 -6.76
N TYR A 29 -8.52 2.56 -6.16
CA TYR A 29 -9.54 1.76 -6.81
C TYR A 29 -10.96 2.34 -6.66
N SER A 30 -11.10 3.53 -6.09
CA SER A 30 -12.38 4.23 -6.06
C SER A 30 -12.91 4.43 -7.48
N THR A 31 -14.23 4.36 -7.65
CA THR A 31 -14.87 4.53 -8.96
C THR A 31 -14.47 5.84 -9.63
N LYS A 32 -14.35 6.92 -8.84
CA LYS A 32 -13.91 8.24 -9.30
C LYS A 32 -12.53 8.19 -9.94
N HIS A 33 -11.54 7.64 -9.26
CA HIS A 33 -10.15 7.60 -9.75
C HIS A 33 -9.93 6.57 -10.85
N ARG A 34 -10.69 5.47 -10.82
CA ARG A 34 -10.66 4.46 -11.88
C ARG A 34 -11.18 5.01 -13.22
N VAL A 35 -12.32 5.70 -13.21
CA VAL A 35 -12.89 6.30 -14.44
C VAL A 35 -12.00 7.43 -14.96
N ALA A 36 -11.41 8.21 -14.07
CA ALA A 36 -10.52 9.31 -14.43
C ALA A 36 -9.09 8.87 -14.84
N GLY A 37 -8.73 7.58 -14.69
CA GLY A 37 -7.37 7.10 -14.96
C GLY A 37 -6.30 7.85 -14.14
N THR A 38 -6.62 8.23 -12.89
CA THR A 38 -5.78 9.16 -12.10
C THR A 38 -4.41 8.57 -11.72
N TYR A 39 -4.38 7.27 -11.45
CA TYR A 39 -3.18 6.55 -11.02
C TYR A 39 -2.66 5.70 -12.16
N SER A 40 -1.34 5.72 -12.34
CA SER A 40 -0.67 4.93 -13.36
C SER A 40 -0.63 3.44 -12.98
N GLU A 41 -0.41 2.57 -13.96
CA GLU A 41 -0.26 1.13 -13.68
C GLU A 41 1.00 0.86 -12.85
N GLU A 42 2.08 1.60 -13.09
CA GLU A 42 3.32 1.48 -12.31
C GLU A 42 3.09 1.76 -10.82
N TYR A 43 2.21 2.73 -10.48
CA TYR A 43 1.87 2.99 -9.08
C TYR A 43 1.06 1.84 -8.46
N LYS A 44 0.16 1.23 -9.23
CA LYS A 44 -0.62 0.07 -8.76
C LYS A 44 0.29 -1.15 -8.54
N GLU A 45 1.24 -1.37 -9.44
CA GLU A 45 2.26 -2.41 -9.27
C GLU A 45 3.14 -2.15 -8.04
N ALA A 46 3.56 -0.90 -7.83
CA ALA A 46 4.33 -0.53 -6.65
C ALA A 46 3.53 -0.72 -5.35
N LEU A 47 2.22 -0.48 -5.35
CA LEU A 47 1.34 -0.81 -4.21
C LEU A 47 1.25 -2.32 -3.95
N LEU A 48 1.24 -3.14 -5.00
CA LEU A 48 1.26 -4.60 -4.85
C LEU A 48 2.58 -5.06 -4.23
N ASP A 49 3.71 -4.56 -4.70
CA ASP A 49 5.02 -4.86 -4.10
C ASP A 49 5.08 -4.43 -2.62
N TRP A 50 4.58 -3.22 -2.32
CA TRP A 50 4.50 -2.73 -0.95
C TRP A 50 3.64 -3.65 -0.05
N LYS A 51 2.55 -4.20 -0.57
CA LYS A 51 1.73 -5.21 0.13
C LYS A 51 2.52 -6.49 0.43
N HIS A 52 3.38 -6.94 -0.50
CA HIS A 52 4.23 -8.10 -0.26
C HIS A 52 5.18 -7.86 0.91
N GLN A 53 5.83 -6.70 0.95
CA GLN A 53 6.67 -6.30 2.08
C GLN A 53 5.89 -6.24 3.39
N LEU A 54 4.62 -5.79 3.36
CA LEU A 54 3.75 -5.76 4.55
C LEU A 54 3.48 -7.18 5.07
N ASN A 55 3.17 -8.11 4.18
CA ASN A 55 2.92 -9.50 4.55
C ASN A 55 4.17 -10.14 5.16
N GLU A 56 5.36 -9.87 4.61
CA GLU A 56 6.64 -10.33 5.19
C GLU A 56 6.84 -9.78 6.60
N LYS A 57 6.63 -8.47 6.79
CA LYS A 57 6.72 -7.83 8.10
C LYS A 57 5.75 -8.47 9.12
N CYS A 58 4.50 -8.70 8.73
CA CYS A 58 3.51 -9.37 9.57
C CYS A 58 3.90 -10.82 9.90
N ASN A 59 4.48 -11.55 8.93
CA ASN A 59 4.95 -12.92 9.16
C ASN A 59 6.11 -12.98 10.15
N VAL A 60 7.07 -12.05 10.06
CA VAL A 60 8.18 -11.96 11.02
C VAL A 60 7.65 -11.72 12.43
N ILE A 61 6.71 -10.78 12.60
CA ILE A 61 6.08 -10.52 13.90
C ILE A 61 5.36 -11.78 14.42
N ARG A 62 4.60 -12.48 13.56
CA ARG A 62 3.90 -13.70 13.95
C ARG A 62 4.84 -14.81 14.43
N GLN A 63 6.04 -14.93 13.88
CA GLN A 63 7.02 -15.94 14.31
C GLN A 63 7.71 -15.61 15.64
N GLN A 64 7.56 -14.39 16.15
CA GLN A 64 8.14 -13.95 17.43
C GLN A 64 7.24 -14.24 18.64
N PHE A 65 6.01 -14.73 18.41
CA PHE A 65 5.04 -15.14 19.42
C PHE A 65 4.77 -16.64 19.32
#